data_AF-A0A1Z4LPT5-F1
#
_entry.id   AF-A0A1Z4LPT5-F1
#
_cell.length_a   1.000
_cell.length_b   1.000
_cell.length_c   1.000
_cell.angle_alpha   90.00
_cell.angle_beta   90.00
_cell.angle_gamma   90.00
#
_symmetry.space_group_name_H-M   'P 1'
#
loop_
_entity.id
_entity.type
_entity.pdbx_description
1 polymer ?
#
loop_
_entity_poly.entity_id
_entity_poly.type
_entity_poly.pdbx_seq_one_letter_code
_entity_poly.pdbx_strand_id
1 'polypeptide(L)'
;MDREELKKRYASGERNFSGVDLSRLSLTYIDLSDADFSNANLRSANLYNANLKNTNLSNANLKFVNLRCANLVQANLSDANLEKATLHHADLEKANLRYANLKRTNLNNTNLKNANLDGVDLTDAELINANLTRVDLKNTINAVTIAHLYQPSEDNPDLELLSSIKESSHGLHYISEGDYPYEVFLWDVKNQGYFSIDELIQIVGYSDNSLETVEEVPDKEDLKIAFHRENKSQFVEPYSYFIENIGYEIIENINSELQNNLDCQDDDLMEYEECEIYYSNSLFDRFFGFICSGSDTWDEAILKSYKNFAKVVTDNLTNIKIFRLGETRVHVYLVGQTINDNWIGIHTISIET
;
A
#
# COMPACT_ATOMS: atom_id res chain seq x y z
N MET A 1 -34.59 2.62 -23.92
CA MET A 1 -34.19 2.94 -25.31
C MET A 1 -33.24 1.83 -25.77
N ASP A 2 -33.12 1.52 -27.07
CA ASP A 2 -32.10 0.57 -27.56
C ASP A 2 -30.90 1.27 -28.22
N ARG A 3 -29.87 0.49 -28.60
CA ARG A 3 -28.63 1.01 -29.18
C ARG A 3 -28.84 1.71 -30.52
N GLU A 4 -29.69 1.17 -31.39
CA GLU A 4 -29.86 1.70 -32.75
C GLU A 4 -30.71 2.97 -32.74
N GLU A 5 -31.74 3.00 -31.89
CA GLU A 5 -32.50 4.22 -31.56
C GLU A 5 -31.56 5.33 -31.04
N LEU A 6 -30.68 5.01 -30.08
CA LEU A 6 -29.68 5.95 -29.54
C LEU A 6 -28.76 6.49 -30.63
N LYS A 7 -28.17 5.61 -31.46
CA LYS A 7 -27.29 6.01 -32.56
C LYS A 7 -27.99 6.92 -33.55
N LYS A 8 -29.22 6.58 -33.94
CA LYS A 8 -29.99 7.36 -34.91
C LYS A 8 -30.26 8.77 -34.39
N ARG A 9 -30.69 8.89 -33.13
CA ARG A 9 -30.95 10.18 -32.47
C ARG A 9 -29.68 11.01 -32.34
N TYR A 10 -28.58 10.40 -31.90
CA TYR A 10 -27.28 11.06 -31.80
C TYR A 10 -26.78 11.55 -33.18
N ALA A 11 -26.93 10.73 -34.22
CA ALA A 11 -26.57 11.08 -35.59
C ALA A 11 -27.43 12.22 -36.18
N SER A 12 -28.68 12.37 -35.73
CA SER A 12 -29.52 13.52 -36.08
C SER A 12 -29.18 14.81 -35.33
N GLY A 13 -28.13 14.80 -34.50
CA GLY A 13 -27.69 15.97 -33.73
C GLY A 13 -28.31 16.08 -32.34
N GLU A 14 -29.11 15.10 -31.92
CA GLU A 14 -29.61 15.09 -30.54
C GLU A 14 -28.45 14.83 -29.59
N ARG A 15 -28.40 15.62 -28.51
CA ARG A 15 -27.39 15.49 -27.45
C ARG A 15 -28.00 15.36 -26.07
N ASN A 16 -29.28 15.65 -25.90
CA ASN A 16 -29.96 15.49 -24.63
C ASN A 16 -30.55 14.08 -24.51
N PHE A 17 -29.89 13.25 -23.72
CA PHE A 17 -30.33 11.92 -23.33
C PHE A 17 -30.41 11.84 -21.80
N SER A 18 -30.75 12.95 -21.13
CA SER A 18 -30.91 12.93 -19.68
C SER A 18 -32.02 11.96 -19.24
N GLY A 19 -31.77 11.24 -18.14
CA GLY A 19 -32.74 10.31 -17.54
C GLY A 19 -33.05 9.05 -18.35
N VAL A 20 -32.39 8.81 -19.49
CA VAL A 20 -32.68 7.62 -20.31
C VAL A 20 -32.27 6.34 -19.60
N ASP A 21 -33.00 5.25 -19.89
CA ASP A 21 -32.58 3.90 -19.51
C ASP A 21 -31.83 3.22 -20.66
N LEU A 22 -30.54 2.98 -20.40
CA LEU A 22 -29.57 2.28 -21.24
C LEU A 22 -28.93 1.10 -20.50
N SER A 23 -29.55 0.67 -19.40
CA SER A 23 -29.02 -0.39 -18.56
C SER A 23 -28.84 -1.68 -19.36
N ARG A 24 -27.73 -2.39 -19.09
CA ARG A 24 -27.35 -3.66 -19.73
C ARG A 24 -27.13 -3.61 -21.25
N LEU A 25 -27.19 -2.44 -21.88
CA LEU A 25 -26.94 -2.34 -23.32
C LEU A 25 -25.45 -2.53 -23.65
N SER A 26 -25.20 -3.14 -24.81
CA SER A 26 -23.87 -3.15 -25.41
C SER A 26 -23.69 -1.90 -26.25
N LEU A 27 -22.88 -0.98 -25.75
CA LEU A 27 -22.55 0.32 -26.34
C LEU A 27 -21.04 0.39 -26.67
N THR A 28 -20.42 -0.76 -26.97
CA THR A 28 -18.99 -0.83 -27.25
C THR A 28 -18.61 0.01 -28.47
N TYR A 29 -17.47 0.70 -28.39
CA TYR A 29 -16.94 1.56 -29.46
C TYR A 29 -17.87 2.68 -29.93
N ILE A 30 -18.90 3.04 -29.16
CA ILE A 30 -19.82 4.10 -29.56
C ILE A 30 -19.16 5.46 -29.36
N ASP A 31 -19.44 6.41 -30.26
CA ASP A 31 -19.15 7.81 -30.05
C ASP A 31 -20.40 8.52 -29.53
N LEU A 32 -20.30 9.04 -28.32
CA LEU A 32 -21.34 9.80 -27.63
C LEU A 32 -20.76 11.08 -27.03
N SER A 33 -19.66 11.59 -27.58
CA SER A 33 -19.02 12.82 -27.11
C SER A 33 -19.97 14.02 -27.05
N ASP A 34 -19.75 14.89 -26.08
CA ASP A 34 -20.54 16.11 -25.83
C ASP A 34 -22.04 15.88 -25.53
N ALA A 35 -22.47 14.63 -25.31
CA ALA A 35 -23.85 14.32 -24.96
C ALA A 35 -24.14 14.47 -23.46
N ASP A 36 -25.38 14.84 -23.15
CA ASP A 36 -25.94 14.90 -21.81
C ASP A 36 -26.68 13.61 -21.47
N PHE A 37 -26.10 12.82 -20.58
CA PHE A 37 -26.66 11.62 -19.95
C PHE A 37 -26.87 11.83 -18.45
N SER A 38 -27.06 13.06 -17.99
CA SER A 38 -27.33 13.33 -16.58
C SER A 38 -28.55 12.54 -16.11
N ASN A 39 -28.48 11.96 -14.91
CA ASN A 39 -29.52 11.10 -14.33
C ASN A 39 -29.84 9.81 -15.13
N ALA A 40 -29.06 9.46 -16.16
CA ALA A 40 -29.31 8.26 -16.94
C ALA A 40 -29.03 6.98 -16.13
N ASN A 41 -29.73 5.91 -16.47
CA ASN A 41 -29.45 4.57 -15.96
C ASN A 41 -28.59 3.79 -16.97
N LEU A 42 -27.31 3.64 -16.65
CA LEU A 42 -26.30 2.91 -17.43
C LEU A 42 -25.81 1.66 -16.68
N ARG A 43 -26.56 1.21 -15.65
CA ARG A 43 -26.20 0.07 -14.83
C ARG A 43 -25.89 -1.16 -15.69
N SER A 44 -24.74 -1.77 -15.46
CA SER A 44 -24.25 -2.96 -16.19
C SER A 44 -24.18 -2.79 -17.71
N ALA A 45 -24.18 -1.57 -18.25
CA ALA A 45 -23.93 -1.34 -19.67
C ALA A 45 -22.46 -1.67 -20.02
N ASN A 46 -22.22 -2.03 -21.28
CA ASN A 46 -20.88 -2.27 -21.79
C ASN A 46 -20.45 -1.11 -22.71
N LEU A 47 -19.61 -0.22 -22.19
CA LEU A 47 -19.06 0.96 -22.84
C LEU A 47 -17.56 0.78 -23.16
N TYR A 48 -17.11 -0.47 -23.37
CA TYR A 48 -15.73 -0.77 -23.76
C TYR A 48 -15.32 0.06 -25.00
N ASN A 49 -14.20 0.79 -24.90
CA ASN A 49 -13.70 1.71 -25.93
C ASN A 49 -14.71 2.78 -26.41
N ALA A 50 -15.71 3.14 -25.60
CA ALA A 50 -16.62 4.23 -25.96
C ALA A 50 -15.91 5.59 -25.87
N ASN A 51 -16.26 6.51 -26.78
CA ASN A 51 -15.88 7.91 -26.68
C ASN A 51 -16.99 8.69 -25.94
N LEU A 52 -16.70 9.07 -24.71
CA LEU A 52 -17.56 9.81 -23.78
C LEU A 52 -16.91 11.15 -23.38
N LYS A 53 -16.00 11.67 -24.20
CA LYS A 53 -15.34 12.96 -23.97
C LYS A 53 -16.38 14.08 -23.80
N ASN A 54 -16.16 14.96 -22.82
CA ASN A 54 -17.03 16.10 -22.48
C ASN A 54 -18.50 15.72 -22.16
N THR A 55 -18.81 14.45 -21.91
CA THR A 55 -20.20 14.06 -21.61
C THR A 55 -20.61 14.52 -20.23
N ASN A 56 -21.90 14.81 -20.06
CA ASN A 56 -22.49 15.00 -18.74
C ASN A 56 -23.10 13.69 -18.26
N LEU A 57 -22.49 13.04 -17.29
CA LEU A 57 -22.94 11.82 -16.62
C LEU A 57 -23.28 12.09 -15.14
N SER A 58 -23.51 13.35 -14.78
CA SER A 58 -23.83 13.70 -13.38
C SER A 58 -25.07 12.97 -12.89
N ASN A 59 -25.04 12.50 -11.64
CA ASN A 59 -26.11 11.71 -11.02
C ASN A 59 -26.46 10.41 -11.75
N ALA A 60 -25.67 9.96 -12.74
CA ALA A 60 -25.97 8.74 -13.48
C ALA A 60 -25.73 7.49 -12.62
N ASN A 61 -26.54 6.46 -12.86
CA ASN A 61 -26.32 5.14 -12.30
C ASN A 61 -25.42 4.32 -13.23
N LEU A 62 -24.15 4.21 -12.87
CA LEU A 62 -23.10 3.50 -13.59
C LEU A 62 -22.65 2.23 -12.86
N LYS A 63 -23.44 1.72 -11.91
CA LYS A 63 -23.06 0.54 -11.12
C LYS A 63 -22.79 -0.67 -12.02
N PHE A 64 -21.68 -1.36 -11.81
CA PHE A 64 -21.23 -2.50 -12.64
C PHE A 64 -20.96 -2.20 -14.13
N VAL A 65 -20.81 -0.93 -14.53
CA VAL A 65 -20.53 -0.59 -15.93
C VAL A 65 -19.14 -1.06 -16.36
N ASN A 66 -19.00 -1.54 -17.59
CA ASN A 66 -17.68 -1.79 -18.20
C ASN A 66 -17.27 -0.56 -19.03
N LEU A 67 -16.33 0.22 -18.52
CA LEU A 67 -15.74 1.43 -19.13
C LEU A 67 -14.26 1.22 -19.50
N ARG A 68 -13.80 -0.03 -19.60
CA ARG A 68 -12.41 -0.32 -19.98
C ARG A 68 -12.03 0.37 -21.29
N CYS A 69 -10.87 1.01 -21.29
CA CYS A 69 -10.35 1.80 -22.42
C CYS A 69 -11.27 2.93 -22.92
N ALA A 70 -12.28 3.35 -22.16
CA ALA A 70 -13.16 4.45 -22.56
C ALA A 70 -12.44 5.80 -22.46
N ASN A 71 -12.78 6.72 -23.37
CA ASN A 71 -12.35 8.12 -23.29
C ASN A 71 -13.42 8.92 -22.52
N LEU A 72 -13.09 9.38 -21.33
CA LEU A 72 -13.91 10.18 -20.42
C LEU A 72 -13.24 11.53 -20.12
N VAL A 73 -12.33 11.98 -20.99
CA VAL A 73 -11.62 13.26 -20.84
C VAL A 73 -12.64 14.38 -20.68
N GLN A 74 -12.48 15.17 -19.61
CA GLN A 74 -13.38 16.28 -19.25
C GLN A 74 -14.86 15.89 -19.04
N ALA A 75 -15.18 14.61 -18.84
CA ALA A 75 -16.54 14.19 -18.52
C ALA A 75 -16.96 14.69 -17.12
N ASN A 76 -18.23 15.03 -16.96
CA ASN A 76 -18.81 15.36 -15.67
C ASN A 76 -19.50 14.12 -15.08
N LEU A 77 -18.88 13.51 -14.07
CA LEU A 77 -19.34 12.35 -13.32
C LEU A 77 -19.72 12.71 -11.87
N SER A 78 -19.96 14.00 -11.59
CA SER A 78 -20.36 14.43 -10.24
C SER A 78 -21.60 13.70 -9.74
N ASP A 79 -21.56 13.26 -8.49
CA ASP A 79 -22.64 12.50 -7.82
C ASP A 79 -23.02 11.18 -8.52
N ALA A 80 -22.22 10.70 -9.49
CA ALA A 80 -22.50 9.46 -10.19
C ALA A 80 -22.19 8.24 -9.32
N ASN A 81 -22.96 7.17 -9.49
CA ASN A 81 -22.72 5.91 -8.80
C ASN A 81 -21.96 4.93 -9.71
N LEU A 82 -20.65 4.81 -9.51
CA LEU A 82 -19.74 3.90 -10.22
C LEU A 82 -19.38 2.66 -9.38
N GLU A 83 -20.11 2.34 -8.30
CA GLU A 83 -19.77 1.20 -7.45
C GLU A 83 -19.59 -0.09 -8.27
N LYS A 84 -18.47 -0.78 -8.07
CA LYS A 84 -18.09 -2.01 -8.80
C LYS A 84 -17.98 -1.84 -10.33
N ALA A 85 -17.75 -0.63 -10.84
CA ALA A 85 -17.44 -0.41 -12.25
C ALA A 85 -16.03 -0.91 -12.59
N THR A 86 -15.77 -1.11 -13.88
CA THR A 86 -14.42 -1.42 -14.41
C THR A 86 -13.97 -0.31 -15.35
N LEU A 87 -12.96 0.46 -14.94
CA LEU A 87 -12.38 1.57 -15.69
C LEU A 87 -10.92 1.32 -16.09
N HIS A 88 -10.43 0.08 -15.98
CA HIS A 88 -9.06 -0.25 -16.37
C HIS A 88 -8.67 0.31 -17.75
N HIS A 89 -7.55 1.04 -17.81
CA HIS A 89 -7.05 1.80 -18.98
C HIS A 89 -7.96 2.92 -19.51
N ALA A 90 -8.97 3.38 -18.77
CA ALA A 90 -9.78 4.53 -19.18
C ALA A 90 -9.00 5.85 -19.04
N ASP A 91 -9.39 6.85 -19.84
CA ASP A 91 -8.83 8.20 -19.75
C ASP A 91 -9.85 9.16 -19.12
N LEU A 92 -9.60 9.55 -17.88
CA LEU A 92 -10.38 10.51 -17.09
C LEU A 92 -9.62 11.83 -16.88
N GLU A 93 -8.67 12.19 -17.76
CA GLU A 93 -7.96 13.47 -17.64
C GLU A 93 -8.98 14.63 -17.52
N LYS A 94 -8.82 15.43 -16.47
CA LYS A 94 -9.68 16.59 -16.13
C LYS A 94 -11.17 16.25 -15.94
N ALA A 95 -11.52 14.99 -15.69
CA ALA A 95 -12.89 14.62 -15.35
C ALA A 95 -13.30 15.23 -13.99
N ASN A 96 -14.59 15.56 -13.87
CA ASN A 96 -15.17 15.99 -12.60
C ASN A 96 -15.87 14.79 -11.93
N LEU A 97 -15.30 14.25 -10.85
CA LEU A 97 -15.84 13.10 -10.12
C LEU A 97 -16.38 13.50 -8.73
N ARG A 98 -16.57 14.80 -8.44
CA ARG A 98 -16.97 15.25 -7.10
C ARG A 98 -18.14 14.44 -6.53
N TYR A 99 -18.00 13.97 -5.30
CA TYR A 99 -19.00 13.16 -4.60
C TYR A 99 -19.43 11.87 -5.31
N ALA A 100 -18.69 11.41 -6.33
CA ALA A 100 -18.98 10.15 -6.98
C ALA A 100 -18.69 8.97 -6.02
N ASN A 101 -19.52 7.94 -6.11
CA ASN A 101 -19.29 6.68 -5.42
C ASN A 101 -18.46 5.76 -6.30
N LEU A 102 -17.19 5.57 -5.94
CA LEU A 102 -16.23 4.70 -6.63
C LEU A 102 -15.89 3.44 -5.80
N LYS A 103 -16.74 3.04 -4.84
CA LYS A 103 -16.50 1.84 -4.03
C LYS A 103 -16.26 0.61 -4.89
N ARG A 104 -15.20 -0.16 -4.58
CA ARG A 104 -14.86 -1.42 -5.25
C ARG A 104 -14.70 -1.28 -6.77
N THR A 105 -14.31 -0.10 -7.23
CA THR A 105 -14.09 0.18 -8.65
C THR A 105 -12.67 -0.21 -9.03
N ASN A 106 -12.50 -0.84 -10.19
CA ASN A 106 -11.17 -1.06 -10.74
C ASN A 106 -10.76 0.14 -11.61
N LEU A 107 -9.84 0.96 -11.09
CA LEU A 107 -9.20 2.11 -11.73
C LEU A 107 -7.75 1.81 -12.13
N ASN A 108 -7.33 0.55 -12.21
CA ASN A 108 -5.95 0.20 -12.53
C ASN A 108 -5.53 0.74 -13.91
N ASN A 109 -4.34 1.34 -14.01
CA ASN A 109 -3.81 2.00 -15.21
C ASN A 109 -4.72 3.10 -15.80
N THR A 110 -5.59 3.71 -14.99
CA THR A 110 -6.48 4.80 -15.43
C THR A 110 -5.73 6.12 -15.41
N ASN A 111 -5.95 6.98 -16.41
CA ASN A 111 -5.44 8.34 -16.38
C ASN A 111 -6.41 9.27 -15.63
N LEU A 112 -6.07 9.70 -14.42
CA LEU A 112 -6.86 10.63 -13.60
C LEU A 112 -6.19 12.01 -13.48
N LYS A 113 -5.22 12.31 -14.35
CA LYS A 113 -4.45 13.55 -14.31
C LYS A 113 -5.37 14.78 -14.28
N ASN A 114 -5.15 15.68 -13.33
CA ASN A 114 -5.99 16.86 -13.08
C ASN A 114 -7.50 16.58 -12.83
N ALA A 115 -7.90 15.34 -12.51
CA ALA A 115 -9.30 15.05 -12.17
C ALA A 115 -9.67 15.67 -10.80
N ASN A 116 -10.94 16.02 -10.64
CA ASN A 116 -11.46 16.51 -9.36
C ASN A 116 -12.12 15.37 -8.58
N LEU A 117 -11.47 14.94 -7.48
CA LEU A 117 -11.95 13.86 -6.61
C LEU A 117 -12.50 14.35 -5.25
N ASP A 118 -12.84 15.63 -5.11
CA ASP A 118 -13.38 16.17 -3.87
C ASP A 118 -14.66 15.41 -3.42
N GLY A 119 -14.61 14.81 -2.22
CA GLY A 119 -15.71 14.05 -1.65
C GLY A 119 -15.95 12.66 -2.26
N VAL A 120 -15.05 12.16 -3.11
CA VAL A 120 -15.19 10.83 -3.73
C VAL A 120 -15.03 9.73 -2.68
N ASP A 121 -15.86 8.70 -2.76
CA ASP A 121 -15.71 7.49 -1.97
C ASP A 121 -14.92 6.41 -2.74
N LEU A 122 -13.69 6.16 -2.31
CA LEU A 122 -12.75 5.18 -2.88
C LEU A 122 -12.66 3.89 -2.06
N THR A 123 -13.58 3.63 -1.13
CA THR A 123 -13.51 2.42 -0.28
C THR A 123 -13.38 1.15 -1.13
N ASP A 124 -12.35 0.35 -0.89
CA ASP A 124 -11.99 -0.86 -1.63
C ASP A 124 -11.73 -0.66 -3.14
N ALA A 125 -11.50 0.57 -3.63
CA ALA A 125 -11.16 0.80 -5.03
C ALA A 125 -9.71 0.37 -5.34
N GLU A 126 -9.48 -0.19 -6.52
CA GLU A 126 -8.13 -0.55 -6.98
C GLU A 126 -7.59 0.57 -7.88
N LEU A 127 -6.45 1.17 -7.53
CA LEU A 127 -5.83 2.27 -8.30
C LEU A 127 -4.41 1.93 -8.78
N ILE A 128 -4.05 0.66 -8.94
CA ILE A 128 -2.68 0.24 -9.32
C ILE A 128 -2.27 0.93 -10.64
N ASN A 129 -1.14 1.64 -10.63
CA ASN A 129 -0.62 2.43 -11.77
C ASN A 129 -1.58 3.52 -12.32
N ALA A 130 -2.58 3.96 -11.55
CA ALA A 130 -3.40 5.09 -11.96
C ALA A 130 -2.58 6.40 -11.94
N ASN A 131 -2.72 7.23 -12.97
CA ASN A 131 -2.05 8.52 -13.01
C ASN A 131 -2.85 9.57 -12.21
N LEU A 132 -2.43 9.86 -10.98
CA LEU A 132 -3.03 10.87 -10.11
C LEU A 132 -2.30 12.23 -10.15
N THR A 133 -1.51 12.50 -11.18
CA THR A 133 -0.75 13.76 -11.29
C THR A 133 -1.69 14.96 -11.15
N ARG A 134 -1.43 15.83 -10.15
CA ARG A 134 -2.21 17.03 -9.81
C ARG A 134 -3.66 16.75 -9.38
N VAL A 135 -3.92 15.62 -8.75
CA VAL A 135 -5.19 15.33 -8.07
C VAL A 135 -5.08 15.69 -6.59
N ASP A 136 -6.09 16.37 -6.05
CA ASP A 136 -6.21 16.59 -4.61
C ASP A 136 -7.04 15.46 -3.98
N LEU A 137 -6.46 14.79 -2.99
CA LEU A 137 -7.03 13.61 -2.32
C LEU A 137 -7.43 13.90 -0.88
N LYS A 138 -7.31 15.14 -0.39
CA LYS A 138 -7.59 15.50 1.01
C LYS A 138 -9.01 15.18 1.46
N ASN A 139 -9.96 15.23 0.53
CA ASN A 139 -11.38 15.04 0.80
C ASN A 139 -11.93 13.73 0.23
N THR A 140 -11.07 12.79 -0.18
CA THR A 140 -11.55 11.45 -0.56
C THR A 140 -11.81 10.61 0.69
N ILE A 141 -12.78 9.70 0.60
CA ILE A 141 -13.09 8.73 1.66
C ILE A 141 -12.38 7.42 1.33
N ASN A 142 -11.63 6.88 2.29
CA ASN A 142 -10.95 5.57 2.25
C ASN A 142 -10.07 5.35 1.02
N ALA A 143 -9.12 6.25 0.77
CA ALA A 143 -8.19 6.13 -0.35
C ALA A 143 -6.94 5.34 0.04
N VAL A 144 -7.02 4.04 0.36
CA VAL A 144 -5.84 3.24 0.78
C VAL A 144 -4.90 2.90 -0.39
N THR A 145 -4.54 3.87 -1.23
CA THR A 145 -3.75 3.56 -2.45
C THR A 145 -2.89 4.72 -2.94
N ILE A 146 -2.66 5.76 -2.13
CA ILE A 146 -1.84 6.89 -2.59
C ILE A 146 -0.35 6.52 -2.62
N ALA A 147 0.12 5.72 -1.65
CA ALA A 147 1.53 5.32 -1.55
C ALA A 147 2.04 4.54 -2.76
N HIS A 148 1.17 3.80 -3.47
CA HIS A 148 1.55 2.95 -4.60
C HIS A 148 1.69 3.73 -5.92
N LEU A 149 1.36 5.02 -5.91
CA LEU A 149 1.19 5.83 -7.11
C LEU A 149 2.26 6.92 -7.26
N TYR A 150 3.13 7.10 -6.27
CA TYR A 150 4.29 7.97 -6.42
C TYR A 150 5.32 7.30 -7.32
N GLN A 151 5.44 7.77 -8.56
CA GLN A 151 6.57 7.45 -9.42
C GLN A 151 7.65 8.51 -9.20
N PRO A 152 8.78 8.19 -8.56
CA PRO A 152 9.87 9.13 -8.41
C PRO A 152 10.40 9.59 -9.77
N SER A 153 10.88 10.83 -9.84
CA SER A 153 11.52 11.36 -11.05
C SER A 153 12.67 10.46 -11.50
N GLU A 154 12.89 10.31 -12.81
CA GLU A 154 13.99 9.49 -13.37
C GLU A 154 15.38 9.89 -12.83
N ASP A 155 15.55 11.15 -12.41
CA ASP A 155 16.79 11.68 -11.85
C ASP A 155 16.86 11.55 -10.31
N ASN A 156 15.94 10.84 -9.66
CA ASN A 156 15.94 10.72 -8.20
C ASN A 156 17.16 9.88 -7.73
N PRO A 157 17.97 10.37 -6.77
CA PRO A 157 19.20 9.71 -6.37
C PRO A 157 19.00 8.38 -5.63
N ASP A 158 17.79 8.09 -5.13
CA ASP A 158 17.48 6.87 -4.38
C ASP A 158 16.86 5.76 -5.23
N LEU A 159 16.83 5.90 -6.57
CA LEU A 159 16.27 4.86 -7.45
C LEU A 159 17.02 3.53 -7.39
N GLU A 160 18.34 3.58 -7.25
CA GLU A 160 19.18 2.37 -7.11
C GLU A 160 18.85 1.65 -5.80
N LEU A 161 18.73 2.40 -4.70
CA LEU A 161 18.34 1.86 -3.40
C LEU A 161 16.91 1.28 -3.43
N LEU A 162 15.95 2.00 -4.01
CA LEU A 162 14.58 1.52 -4.21
C LEU A 162 14.57 0.18 -4.95
N SER A 163 15.40 0.03 -5.97
CA SER A 163 15.51 -1.20 -6.76
C SER A 163 16.13 -2.33 -5.94
N SER A 164 17.20 -2.05 -5.19
CA SER A 164 17.83 -3.04 -4.30
C SER A 164 16.88 -3.58 -3.23
N ILE A 165 16.08 -2.71 -2.61
CA ILE A 165 15.08 -3.13 -1.61
C ILE A 165 14.00 -3.99 -2.29
N LYS A 166 13.46 -3.56 -3.45
CA LYS A 166 12.46 -4.33 -4.22
C LYS A 166 12.95 -5.73 -4.63
N GLU A 167 14.21 -5.83 -5.06
CA GLU A 167 14.81 -7.10 -5.42
C GLU A 167 14.97 -8.02 -4.20
N SER A 168 15.41 -7.45 -3.07
CA SER A 168 15.59 -8.21 -1.83
C SER A 168 14.27 -8.71 -1.23
N SER A 169 13.16 -8.01 -1.45
CA SER A 169 11.82 -8.40 -1.00
C SER A 169 11.06 -9.28 -2.00
N HIS A 170 11.63 -9.52 -3.19
CA HIS A 170 10.91 -10.18 -4.27
C HIS A 170 10.58 -11.65 -3.92
N GLY A 171 9.30 -12.01 -4.05
CA GLY A 171 8.82 -13.35 -3.73
C GLY A 171 8.73 -13.66 -2.23
N LEU A 172 8.97 -12.66 -1.37
CA LEU A 172 8.70 -12.75 0.07
C LEU A 172 7.28 -12.27 0.38
N HIS A 173 6.65 -12.91 1.35
CA HIS A 173 5.26 -12.71 1.71
C HIS A 173 5.11 -12.59 3.23
N TYR A 174 4.43 -11.56 3.68
CA TYR A 174 4.28 -11.28 5.10
C TYR A 174 3.60 -12.45 5.83
N ILE A 175 4.26 -12.93 6.89
CA ILE A 175 3.81 -14.09 7.66
C ILE A 175 2.65 -13.67 8.56
N SER A 176 1.42 -13.80 8.05
CA SER A 176 0.17 -13.51 8.74
C SER A 176 -0.94 -14.43 8.24
N GLU A 177 -2.19 -14.27 8.70
CA GLU A 177 -3.33 -14.92 8.06
C GLU A 177 -3.53 -14.37 6.64
N GLY A 178 -2.98 -15.07 5.65
CA GLY A 178 -3.07 -14.69 4.24
C GLY A 178 -1.72 -14.68 3.54
N ASP A 179 -1.74 -14.41 2.25
CA ASP A 179 -0.58 -14.46 1.38
C ASP A 179 -0.37 -13.08 0.73
N TYR A 180 0.27 -12.17 1.46
CA TYR A 180 0.43 -10.77 1.05
C TYR A 180 1.91 -10.43 0.80
N PRO A 181 2.29 -10.02 -0.41
CA PRO A 181 3.66 -9.63 -0.70
C PRO A 181 4.03 -8.32 0.00
N TYR A 182 5.32 -8.01 0.01
CA TYR A 182 5.79 -6.66 0.33
C TYR A 182 5.76 -5.78 -0.91
N GLU A 183 5.27 -4.57 -0.75
CA GLU A 183 5.29 -3.54 -1.77
C GLU A 183 6.18 -2.38 -1.32
N VAL A 184 7.12 -1.96 -2.17
CA VAL A 184 8.17 -0.98 -1.80
C VAL A 184 8.02 0.29 -2.63
N PHE A 185 8.09 1.45 -1.98
CA PHE A 185 7.84 2.77 -2.54
C PHE A 185 8.89 3.77 -2.10
N LEU A 186 9.15 4.76 -2.96
CA LEU A 186 9.91 5.95 -2.62
C LEU A 186 8.92 7.11 -2.49
N TRP A 187 8.99 7.85 -1.39
CA TRP A 187 8.24 9.07 -1.13
C TRP A 187 9.23 10.23 -1.11
N ASP A 188 9.17 11.09 -2.12
CA ASP A 188 9.94 12.34 -2.23
C ASP A 188 9.31 13.43 -1.36
N VAL A 189 9.19 13.15 -0.07
CA VAL A 189 8.70 14.09 0.93
C VAL A 189 9.91 14.55 1.72
N LYS A 190 10.47 15.71 1.37
CA LYS A 190 11.62 16.30 2.06
C LYS A 190 11.21 16.87 3.41
N ASN A 191 10.98 15.99 4.40
CA ASN A 191 10.80 16.40 5.79
C ASN A 191 12.06 16.11 6.61
N GLN A 192 12.43 17.09 7.43
CA GLN A 192 13.67 17.14 8.21
C GLN A 192 13.66 16.15 9.38
N GLY A 193 13.75 14.85 9.09
CA GLY A 193 14.09 13.82 10.07
C GLY A 193 12.96 13.32 10.97
N TYR A 194 11.69 13.66 10.69
CA TYR A 194 10.55 13.08 11.41
C TYR A 194 9.44 12.71 10.43
N PHE A 195 8.97 11.47 10.54
CA PHE A 195 7.80 10.95 9.83
C PHE A 195 6.71 10.63 10.86
N SER A 196 5.61 11.36 10.77
CA SER A 196 4.46 11.30 11.66
C SER A 196 3.36 10.40 11.10
N ILE A 197 2.45 9.98 11.97
CA ILE A 197 1.25 9.26 11.54
C ILE A 197 0.36 10.12 10.64
N ASP A 198 0.26 11.42 10.87
CA ASP A 198 -0.54 12.33 10.04
C ASP A 198 0.03 12.43 8.62
N GLU A 199 1.36 12.46 8.49
CA GLU A 199 2.03 12.40 7.19
C GLU A 199 1.78 11.05 6.51
N LEU A 200 1.90 9.94 7.25
CA LEU A 200 1.56 8.63 6.69
C LEU A 200 0.12 8.62 6.19
N ILE A 201 -0.84 9.01 7.02
CA ILE A 201 -2.27 9.08 6.69
C ILE A 201 -2.51 9.92 5.43
N GLN A 202 -1.87 11.09 5.33
CA GLN A 202 -1.95 11.93 4.14
C GLN A 202 -1.36 11.25 2.89
N ILE A 203 -0.21 10.58 3.04
CA ILE A 203 0.52 9.91 1.95
C ILE A 203 -0.16 8.63 1.51
N VAL A 204 -0.81 7.90 2.42
CA VAL A 204 -1.49 6.64 2.10
C VAL A 204 -2.97 6.81 1.84
N GLY A 205 -3.56 7.95 2.21
CA GLY A 205 -4.99 8.29 2.05
C GLY A 205 -5.92 7.53 3.00
N TYR A 206 -5.44 7.19 4.19
CA TYR A 206 -6.16 6.37 5.17
C TYR A 206 -7.12 7.23 6.00
N SER A 207 -8.43 7.00 5.93
CA SER A 207 -9.43 7.83 6.64
C SER A 207 -10.04 7.16 7.87
N ASP A 208 -9.65 5.92 8.17
CA ASP A 208 -10.01 5.27 9.42
C ASP A 208 -8.98 5.69 10.49
N ASN A 209 -9.43 6.12 11.66
CA ASN A 209 -8.53 6.58 12.72
C ASN A 209 -8.14 5.44 13.69
N SER A 210 -8.44 4.18 13.35
CA SER A 210 -7.98 2.99 14.06
C SER A 210 -6.49 2.75 13.83
N LEU A 211 -5.66 3.61 14.44
CA LEU A 211 -4.25 3.33 14.64
C LEU A 211 -4.12 2.32 15.77
N GLU A 212 -3.60 1.14 15.48
CA GLU A 212 -3.37 0.14 16.51
C GLU A 212 -2.06 0.41 17.26
N THR A 213 -0.97 0.60 16.54
CA THR A 213 0.38 0.73 17.12
C THR A 213 1.35 1.48 16.20
N VAL A 214 2.32 2.16 16.83
CA VAL A 214 3.52 2.70 16.18
C VAL A 214 4.73 2.21 16.97
N GLU A 215 5.71 1.66 16.27
CA GLU A 215 7.02 1.32 16.84
C GLU A 215 8.11 2.14 16.16
N GLU A 216 8.91 2.86 16.96
CA GLU A 216 10.14 3.48 16.50
C GLU A 216 11.29 2.49 16.71
N VAL A 217 12.00 2.18 15.63
CA VAL A 217 13.08 1.21 15.64
C VAL A 217 14.38 1.97 15.95
N PRO A 218 15.11 1.62 17.02
CA PRO A 218 16.35 2.31 17.35
C PRO A 218 17.37 2.22 16.21
N ASP A 219 18.12 3.29 15.99
CA ASP A 219 19.15 3.30 14.94
C ASP A 219 20.24 2.24 15.24
N LYS A 220 20.90 1.79 14.18
CA LYS A 220 21.94 0.73 14.23
C LYS A 220 23.04 1.03 15.25
N GLU A 221 23.46 2.29 15.39
CA GLU A 221 24.50 2.66 16.37
C GLU A 221 23.98 2.63 17.81
N ASP A 222 22.71 2.98 18.04
CA ASP A 222 22.09 2.89 19.37
C ASP A 222 21.91 1.43 19.81
N LEU A 223 21.53 0.54 18.89
CA LEU A 223 21.45 -0.90 19.15
C LEU A 223 22.82 -1.49 19.50
N LYS A 224 23.88 -1.09 18.77
CA LYS A 224 25.26 -1.49 19.10
C LYS A 224 25.65 -1.03 20.50
N ILE A 225 25.41 0.26 20.83
CA ILE A 225 25.77 0.83 22.13
C ILE A 225 24.99 0.16 23.27
N ALA A 226 23.70 -0.10 23.08
CA ALA A 226 22.83 -0.71 24.08
C ALA A 226 23.27 -2.15 24.39
N PHE A 227 23.74 -2.90 23.38
CA PHE A 227 24.27 -4.25 23.58
C PHE A 227 25.61 -4.28 24.34
N HIS A 228 26.44 -3.24 24.20
CA HIS A 228 27.77 -3.17 24.84
C HIS A 228 27.75 -2.77 26.32
N ARG A 229 26.65 -2.20 26.82
CA ARG A 229 26.50 -1.90 28.24
C ARG A 229 25.76 -3.07 28.89
N GLU A 230 26.30 -3.65 29.97
CA GLU A 230 25.69 -4.73 30.79
C GLU A 230 24.34 -4.36 31.45
N ASN A 231 23.58 -3.43 30.88
CA ASN A 231 22.17 -3.27 31.15
C ASN A 231 21.41 -4.01 30.06
N LYS A 232 21.06 -5.28 30.32
CA LYS A 232 19.84 -5.90 29.78
C LYS A 232 18.63 -5.09 30.25
N SER A 233 18.52 -3.86 29.74
CA SER A 233 17.39 -2.98 29.97
C SER A 233 16.28 -3.39 29.03
N GLN A 234 15.04 -3.07 29.41
CA GLN A 234 13.80 -3.26 28.65
C GLN A 234 13.86 -2.88 27.14
N PHE A 235 14.89 -2.16 26.70
CA PHE A 235 15.08 -1.68 25.34
C PHE A 235 15.80 -2.67 24.40
N VAL A 236 16.58 -3.64 24.92
CA VAL A 236 17.40 -4.54 24.07
C VAL A 236 16.72 -5.88 23.84
N GLU A 237 15.96 -6.39 24.83
CA GLU A 237 15.29 -7.68 24.74
C GLU A 237 14.33 -7.82 23.55
N PRO A 238 13.56 -6.79 23.13
CA PRO A 238 12.69 -6.90 21.95
C PRO A 238 13.42 -6.96 20.61
N TYR A 239 14.74 -6.68 20.56
CA TYR A 239 15.54 -6.65 19.32
C TYR A 239 16.73 -7.62 19.36
N SER A 240 16.81 -8.51 20.37
CA SER A 240 17.92 -9.46 20.49
C SER A 240 18.02 -10.36 19.27
N TYR A 241 16.88 -10.85 18.78
CA TYR A 241 16.82 -11.70 17.60
C TYR A 241 17.30 -10.97 16.33
N PHE A 242 16.85 -9.73 16.13
CA PHE A 242 17.33 -8.84 15.07
C PHE A 242 18.87 -8.68 15.09
N ILE A 243 19.44 -8.37 16.26
CA ILE A 243 20.88 -8.13 16.44
C ILE A 243 21.69 -9.39 16.08
N GLU A 244 21.24 -10.55 16.57
CA GLU A 244 21.91 -11.84 16.35
C GLU A 244 21.85 -12.30 14.88
N ASN A 245 20.75 -12.00 14.17
CA ASN A 245 20.47 -12.62 12.87
C ASN A 245 20.87 -11.78 11.64
N ILE A 246 21.12 -10.48 11.80
CA ILE A 246 21.60 -9.60 10.70
C ILE A 246 23.13 -9.50 10.66
N GLY A 247 23.81 -10.09 11.64
CA GLY A 247 25.27 -10.23 11.65
C GLY A 247 26.00 -8.95 12.07
N TYR A 248 25.45 -8.21 13.05
CA TYR A 248 26.27 -7.24 13.76
C TYR A 248 27.31 -8.01 14.57
N GLU A 249 28.60 -7.74 14.35
CA GLU A 249 29.67 -8.33 15.14
C GLU A 249 29.42 -8.01 16.61
N ILE A 250 28.98 -9.02 17.37
CA ILE A 250 29.05 -8.99 18.82
C ILE A 250 30.54 -9.01 19.12
N ILE A 251 31.09 -7.86 19.49
CA ILE A 251 32.47 -7.81 19.97
C ILE A 251 32.48 -8.57 21.30
N GLU A 252 32.99 -9.80 21.29
CA GLU A 252 33.31 -10.59 22.47
C GLU A 252 34.39 -9.86 23.29
N ASN A 253 33.98 -8.87 24.07
CA ASN A 253 34.78 -8.32 25.16
C ASN A 253 33.93 -8.32 26.43
N ILE A 254 33.31 -9.47 26.71
CA ILE A 254 32.78 -9.76 28.04
C ILE A 254 33.96 -10.21 28.88
N ASN A 255 34.27 -9.42 29.91
CA ASN A 255 35.31 -9.66 30.91
C ASN A 255 35.33 -11.12 31.36
N SER A 256 36.54 -11.68 31.48
CA SER A 256 36.87 -13.03 31.96
C SER A 256 36.47 -13.31 33.43
N GLU A 257 35.60 -12.51 34.04
CA GLU A 257 35.08 -12.74 35.39
C GLU A 257 33.77 -13.55 35.40
N LEU A 258 33.08 -13.70 34.27
CA LEU A 258 31.82 -14.47 34.17
C LEU A 258 32.00 -15.96 33.87
N GLN A 259 33.19 -16.42 33.49
CA GLN A 259 33.47 -17.86 33.28
C GLN A 259 33.51 -18.69 34.57
N ASN A 260 33.55 -18.06 35.76
CA ASN A 260 33.70 -18.76 37.04
C ASN A 260 32.39 -18.98 37.82
N ASN A 261 31.22 -18.68 37.25
CA ASN A 261 29.92 -18.92 37.90
C ASN A 261 29.06 -20.01 37.22
N LEU A 262 29.66 -20.84 36.36
CA LEU A 262 29.03 -22.04 35.80
C LEU A 262 29.69 -23.32 36.36
N ASP A 263 29.84 -23.37 37.68
CA ASP A 263 30.17 -24.62 38.39
C ASP A 263 28.87 -25.16 39.02
N CYS A 264 28.03 -25.76 38.19
CA CYS A 264 26.94 -26.62 38.65
C CYS A 264 27.45 -28.06 38.56
N GLN A 265 28.15 -28.51 39.60
CA GLN A 265 28.14 -29.91 39.98
C GLN A 265 26.79 -30.21 40.60
N ASP A 266 25.93 -30.94 39.89
CA ASP A 266 25.06 -31.93 40.52
C ASP A 266 24.65 -32.96 39.46
N ASP A 267 25.08 -34.20 39.74
CA ASP A 267 24.70 -35.42 39.05
C ASP A 267 23.21 -35.68 39.28
N ASP A 268 22.35 -35.38 38.30
CA ASP A 268 21.13 -36.16 38.07
C ASP A 268 20.58 -35.91 36.66
N LEU A 269 20.51 -36.99 35.90
CA LEU A 269 20.03 -37.07 34.53
C LEU A 269 18.53 -36.71 34.46
N MET A 270 18.18 -35.62 33.76
CA MET A 270 16.91 -35.53 33.02
C MET A 270 17.15 -34.83 31.68
N GLU A 271 16.59 -35.41 30.62
CA GLU A 271 16.57 -34.91 29.25
C GLU A 271 16.12 -33.44 29.20
N TYR A 272 16.97 -32.55 28.71
CA TYR A 272 16.60 -31.19 28.33
C TYR A 272 16.90 -31.00 26.83
N GLU A 273 15.91 -31.35 25.99
CA GLU A 273 15.70 -30.70 24.70
C GLU A 273 14.49 -29.78 24.85
N GLU A 274 14.67 -28.62 25.47
CA GLU A 274 13.75 -27.50 25.31
C GLU A 274 14.59 -26.29 24.88
N CYS A 275 14.58 -26.00 23.58
CA CYS A 275 15.03 -24.72 23.04
C CYS A 275 14.26 -23.61 23.75
N GLU A 276 14.93 -22.78 24.55
CA GLU A 276 14.36 -21.53 25.05
C GLU A 276 14.02 -20.63 23.85
N ILE A 277 12.73 -20.50 23.59
CA ILE A 277 12.18 -19.67 22.53
C ILE A 277 12.37 -18.20 22.92
N TYR A 278 13.38 -17.54 22.33
CA TYR A 278 13.47 -16.07 22.38
C TYR A 278 12.38 -15.48 21.48
N TYR A 279 11.17 -15.33 22.02
CA TYR A 279 10.11 -14.55 21.40
C TYR A 279 10.55 -13.10 21.33
N SER A 280 11.11 -12.68 20.20
CA SER A 280 11.18 -11.26 19.92
C SER A 280 9.76 -10.71 19.82
N ASN A 281 9.45 -9.75 20.69
CA ASN A 281 8.14 -9.10 20.73
C ASN A 281 8.06 -7.87 19.83
N SER A 282 9.14 -7.47 19.13
CA SER A 282 9.13 -6.27 18.27
C SER A 282 8.25 -6.47 17.04
N LEU A 283 7.55 -5.41 16.63
CA LEU A 283 6.88 -5.34 15.34
C LEU A 283 7.91 -5.44 14.21
N PHE A 284 9.14 -5.01 14.44
CA PHE A 284 10.22 -5.13 13.48
C PHE A 284 10.55 -6.58 13.13
N ASP A 285 10.76 -7.44 14.11
CA ASP A 285 11.06 -8.85 13.84
C ASP A 285 9.88 -9.56 13.19
N ARG A 286 8.66 -9.23 13.62
CA ARG A 286 7.44 -9.70 12.93
C ARG A 286 7.37 -9.19 11.49
N PHE A 287 7.75 -7.95 11.23
CA PHE A 287 7.75 -7.34 9.90
C PHE A 287 8.56 -8.16 8.89
N PHE A 288 9.71 -8.71 9.31
CA PHE A 288 10.58 -9.54 8.46
C PHE A 288 10.38 -11.04 8.65
N GLY A 289 9.30 -11.47 9.32
CA GLY A 289 8.96 -12.87 9.45
C GLY A 289 9.88 -13.67 10.39
N PHE A 290 10.54 -13.02 11.34
CA PHE A 290 11.43 -13.67 12.32
C PHE A 290 10.71 -14.37 13.48
N ILE A 291 9.44 -14.74 13.29
CA ILE A 291 8.67 -15.45 14.32
C ILE A 291 9.23 -16.88 14.43
N CYS A 292 9.85 -17.18 15.57
CA CYS A 292 10.30 -18.51 15.92
C CYS A 292 9.18 -19.55 15.75
N SER A 293 9.31 -20.45 14.79
CA SER A 293 8.75 -21.79 14.94
C SER A 293 9.92 -22.72 15.22
N GLY A 294 9.97 -23.24 16.46
CA GLY A 294 10.80 -24.39 16.84
C GLY A 294 10.35 -25.68 16.15
N SER A 295 10.09 -25.64 14.85
CA SER A 295 9.89 -26.79 14.00
C SER A 295 10.92 -26.73 12.88
N ASP A 296 11.61 -27.85 12.68
CA ASP A 296 12.67 -28.11 11.69
C ASP A 296 12.23 -27.97 10.21
N THR A 297 11.34 -27.03 9.88
CA THR A 297 10.54 -27.06 8.64
C THR A 297 10.63 -25.82 7.77
N TRP A 298 11.34 -24.76 8.18
CA TRP A 298 11.62 -23.66 7.25
C TRP A 298 12.80 -24.00 6.37
N ASP A 299 12.63 -23.81 5.06
CA ASP A 299 13.72 -23.87 4.11
C ASP A 299 14.75 -22.79 4.48
N GLU A 300 15.97 -23.20 4.82
CA GLU A 300 17.09 -22.29 5.14
C GLU A 300 17.27 -21.20 4.08
N ALA A 301 16.94 -21.50 2.82
CA ALA A 301 16.99 -20.54 1.73
C ALA A 301 15.97 -19.39 1.90
N ILE A 302 14.76 -19.68 2.38
CA ILE A 302 13.72 -18.67 2.62
C ILE A 302 14.13 -17.77 3.78
N LEU A 303 14.61 -18.36 4.89
CA LEU A 303 15.10 -17.59 6.04
C LEU A 303 16.26 -16.68 5.64
N LYS A 304 17.19 -17.17 4.79
CA LYS A 304 18.29 -16.37 4.25
C LYS A 304 17.80 -15.18 3.42
N SER A 305 16.73 -15.35 2.64
CA SER A 305 16.12 -14.26 1.87
C SER A 305 15.50 -13.19 2.77
N TYR A 306 14.77 -13.56 3.82
CA TYR A 306 14.26 -12.60 4.82
C TYR A 306 15.39 -11.87 5.55
N LYS A 307 16.45 -12.58 5.95
CA LYS A 307 17.65 -11.96 6.54
C LYS A 307 18.31 -10.97 5.59
N ASN A 308 18.44 -11.32 4.31
CA ASN A 308 18.98 -10.42 3.31
C ASN A 308 18.10 -9.18 3.12
N PHE A 309 16.78 -9.34 3.05
CA PHE A 309 15.84 -8.23 2.95
C PHE A 309 15.97 -7.27 4.15
N ALA A 310 15.92 -7.81 5.38
CA ALA A 310 16.08 -7.02 6.60
C ALA A 310 17.43 -6.29 6.64
N LYS A 311 18.50 -6.94 6.17
CA LYS A 311 19.83 -6.34 6.09
C LYS A 311 19.89 -5.19 5.09
N VAL A 312 19.35 -5.37 3.88
CA VAL A 312 19.31 -4.30 2.86
C VAL A 312 18.55 -3.08 3.38
N VAL A 313 17.43 -3.29 4.08
CA VAL A 313 16.66 -2.19 4.71
C VAL A 313 17.48 -1.47 5.77
N THR A 314 18.09 -2.19 6.71
CA THR A 314 18.74 -1.57 7.89
C THR A 314 20.15 -1.07 7.65
N ASP A 315 20.83 -1.52 6.60
CA ASP A 315 22.11 -0.95 6.19
C ASP A 315 21.95 0.37 5.40
N ASN A 316 20.76 0.66 4.88
CA ASN A 316 20.53 1.81 3.99
C ASN A 316 19.49 2.82 4.49
N LEU A 317 18.60 2.44 5.41
CA LEU A 317 17.59 3.33 5.97
C LEU A 317 17.90 3.67 7.43
N THR A 318 17.50 4.87 7.82
CA THR A 318 17.58 5.41 9.20
C THR A 318 16.21 5.89 9.65
N ASN A 319 16.03 6.24 10.93
CA ASN A 319 14.75 6.74 11.45
C ASN A 319 13.57 5.80 11.13
N ILE A 320 13.81 4.49 11.24
CA ILE A 320 12.84 3.49 10.79
C ILE A 320 11.65 3.47 11.76
N LYS A 321 10.43 3.46 11.21
CA LYS A 321 9.19 3.31 11.99
C LYS A 321 8.27 2.30 11.36
N ILE A 322 7.51 1.59 12.20
CA ILE A 322 6.47 0.67 11.76
C ILE A 322 5.12 1.18 12.23
N PHE A 323 4.17 1.28 11.31
CA PHE A 323 2.81 1.71 11.54
C PHE A 323 1.83 0.59 11.20
N ARG A 324 0.81 0.41 12.04
CA ARG A 324 -0.26 -0.56 11.82
C ARG A 324 -1.61 0.15 11.82
N LEU A 325 -2.31 0.07 10.68
CA LEU A 325 -3.54 0.81 10.40
C LEU A 325 -4.70 -0.14 10.09
N GLY A 326 -5.76 -0.09 10.90
CA GLY A 326 -6.97 -0.91 10.76
C GLY A 326 -7.06 -2.02 11.80
N GLU A 327 -8.24 -2.63 11.92
CA GLU A 327 -8.53 -3.65 12.95
C GLU A 327 -8.49 -5.10 12.40
N THR A 328 -9.36 -5.45 11.45
CA THR A 328 -9.42 -6.83 10.91
C THR A 328 -8.46 -7.06 9.73
N ARG A 329 -8.28 -6.02 8.90
CA ARG A 329 -7.35 -5.99 7.79
C ARG A 329 -6.37 -4.87 8.07
N VAL A 330 -5.26 -5.23 8.71
CA VAL A 330 -4.27 -4.29 9.19
C VAL A 330 -3.27 -4.00 8.06
N HIS A 331 -3.16 -2.75 7.67
CA HIS A 331 -2.11 -2.28 6.77
C HIS A 331 -0.86 -2.01 7.59
N VAL A 332 0.22 -2.72 7.29
CA VAL A 332 1.50 -2.60 7.99
C VAL A 332 2.47 -1.84 7.11
N TYR A 333 2.96 -0.69 7.58
CA TYR A 333 3.92 0.14 6.87
C TYR A 333 5.21 0.24 7.67
N LEU A 334 6.33 -0.20 7.09
CA LEU A 334 7.66 0.19 7.53
C LEU A 334 8.09 1.41 6.71
N VAL A 335 8.49 2.48 7.37
CA VAL A 335 9.02 3.68 6.72
C VAL A 335 10.44 3.92 7.20
N GLY A 336 11.32 4.40 6.33
CA GLY A 336 12.69 4.73 6.71
C GLY A 336 13.28 5.81 5.81
N GLN A 337 14.16 6.62 6.36
CA GLN A 337 14.78 7.76 5.67
C GLN A 337 16.06 7.33 4.96
N THR A 338 16.23 7.77 3.72
CA THR A 338 17.44 7.58 2.91
C THR A 338 18.52 8.61 3.26
N ILE A 339 19.75 8.37 2.82
CA ILE A 339 20.86 9.33 2.97
C ILE A 339 20.63 10.66 2.23
N ASN A 340 19.70 10.69 1.27
CA ASN A 340 19.35 11.87 0.49
C ASN A 340 18.10 12.59 1.04
N ASP A 341 17.70 12.28 2.28
CA ASP A 341 16.54 12.83 2.99
C ASP A 341 15.17 12.53 2.34
N ASN A 342 15.10 11.54 1.45
CA ASN A 342 13.82 11.00 0.99
C ASN A 342 13.34 9.89 1.95
N TRP A 343 12.08 9.49 1.83
CA TRP A 343 11.53 8.40 2.63
C TRP A 343 11.22 7.20 1.74
N ILE A 344 11.59 6.00 2.18
CA ILE A 344 11.13 4.75 1.59
C ILE A 344 10.04 4.16 2.47
N GLY A 345 8.94 3.73 1.86
CA GLY A 345 7.87 3.00 2.51
C GLY A 345 7.84 1.55 2.00
N ILE A 346 7.64 0.61 2.91
CA ILE A 346 7.41 -0.80 2.62
C ILE A 346 6.06 -1.16 3.22
N HIS A 347 5.12 -1.56 2.39
CA HIS A 347 3.76 -1.91 2.77
C HIS A 347 3.52 -3.41 2.67
N THR A 348 2.74 -3.93 3.59
CA THR A 348 2.11 -5.24 3.47
C THR A 348 0.80 -5.27 4.28
N ILE A 349 0.12 -6.41 4.28
CA ILE A 349 -1.19 -6.57 4.92
C ILE A 349 -1.16 -7.77 5.86
N SER A 350 -1.67 -7.56 7.07
CA SER A 350 -1.99 -8.60 8.05
C SER A 350 -3.51 -8.76 8.13
N ILE A 351 -3.99 -9.99 8.28
CA ILE A 351 -5.37 -10.25 8.71
C ILE A 351 -5.32 -10.70 10.16
N GLU A 352 -6.14 -10.07 10.99
CA GLU A 352 -6.18 -10.31 12.43
C GLU A 352 -7.63 -10.55 12.84
N THR A 353 -7.85 -11.62 13.61
CA THR A 353 -9.18 -12.15 13.94
C THR A 353 -9.61 -11.91 15.37
#